data_AF-A0A5K3ES35-F1
#
_entry.id   AF-A0A5K3ES35-F1
#
_cell.length_a   1.000
_cell.length_b   1.000
_cell.length_c   1.000
_cell.angle_alpha   90.00
_cell.angle_beta   90.00
_cell.angle_gamma   90.00
#
_symmetry.space_group_name_H-M   'P 1'
#
loop_
_entity.id
_entity.type
_entity.pdbx_description
1 polymer ?
#
loop_
_entity_poly.entity_id
_entity_poly.type
_entity_poly.pdbx_seq_one_letter_code
_entity_poly.pdbx_strand_id
1 'polypeptide(L)'
;MVIGRDVELLGPPDAQTPLPKGRAFCSLIWNQFNLGYSLRINGPERFSHRLAETLSLLQEFIHGPISSYLVFANSSFKGHLLGKSSPLMGDIFVVQLEGTLEVSIKKPPGCNEAESENVSLVSGDVLYLPHKFEHSVQVSSKSNHAVQLCIVNHMPAILDEHLARL
;
A
#
# COMPACT_ATOMS: atom_id res chain seq x y z
N MET A 1 19.33 1.57 -0.19
CA MET A 1 18.10 0.94 -0.70
C MET A 1 18.41 0.11 -1.94
N VAL A 2 17.81 -1.07 -2.06
CA VAL A 2 17.99 -2.03 -3.16
C VAL A 2 16.63 -2.33 -3.81
N ILE A 3 16.59 -2.32 -5.15
CA ILE A 3 15.40 -2.65 -5.93
C ILE A 3 15.09 -4.15 -5.78
N GLY A 4 13.82 -4.47 -5.54
CA GLY A 4 13.33 -5.82 -5.25
C GLY A 4 13.42 -6.21 -3.77
N ARG A 5 14.02 -5.37 -2.90
CA ARG A 5 14.05 -5.59 -1.44
C ARG A 5 13.44 -4.41 -0.69
N ASP A 6 14.06 -3.24 -0.83
CA ASP A 6 13.63 -2.02 -0.15
C ASP A 6 12.71 -1.17 -1.02
N VAL A 7 12.78 -1.37 -2.33
CA VAL A 7 12.06 -0.59 -3.33
C VAL A 7 11.48 -1.50 -4.38
N GLU A 8 10.21 -1.34 -4.69
CA GLU A 8 9.51 -2.01 -5.77
C GLU A 8 8.93 -1.01 -6.76
N LEU A 9 8.99 -1.35 -8.04
CA LEU A 9 8.37 -0.58 -9.11
C LEU A 9 7.07 -1.28 -9.49
N LEU A 10 5.97 -0.57 -9.31
CA LEU A 10 4.63 -1.03 -9.65
C LEU A 10 4.30 -0.50 -11.05
N GLY A 11 4.50 -1.35 -12.05
CA GLY A 11 4.30 -0.97 -13.45
C GLY A 11 2.85 -1.10 -13.92
N PRO A 12 2.52 -0.49 -15.07
CA PRO A 12 1.31 -0.83 -15.80
C PRO A 12 1.36 -2.31 -16.23
N PRO A 13 0.21 -3.00 -16.31
CA PRO A 13 0.15 -4.45 -16.59
C PRO A 13 0.84 -4.87 -17.91
N ASP A 14 1.03 -3.95 -18.86
CA ASP A 14 1.58 -4.20 -20.19
C ASP A 14 3.06 -3.77 -20.35
N ALA A 15 3.75 -3.46 -19.25
CA ALA A 15 5.14 -3.03 -19.30
C ALA A 15 6.09 -4.18 -19.70
N GLN A 16 6.50 -4.20 -20.97
CA GLN A 16 7.45 -5.18 -21.53
C GLN A 16 8.91 -4.88 -21.16
N THR A 17 9.19 -3.73 -20.54
CA THR A 17 10.55 -3.32 -20.21
C THR A 17 11.06 -4.05 -18.96
N PRO A 18 12.23 -4.71 -19.01
CA PRO A 18 12.78 -5.38 -17.86
C PRO A 18 13.07 -4.37 -16.75
N LEU A 19 12.54 -4.65 -15.55
CA LEU A 19 12.75 -3.79 -14.39
C LEU A 19 14.24 -3.71 -14.03
N PRO A 20 14.75 -2.50 -13.71
CA PRO A 20 16.13 -2.34 -13.28
C PRO A 20 16.39 -3.14 -12.00
N LYS A 21 17.63 -3.64 -11.85
CA LYS A 21 18.07 -4.43 -10.69
C LYS A 21 19.23 -3.74 -9.99
N GLY A 22 19.40 -4.03 -8.70
CA GLY A 22 20.53 -3.53 -7.91
C GLY A 22 20.17 -2.32 -7.06
N ARG A 23 21.10 -1.35 -6.92
CA ARG A 23 20.89 -0.20 -6.03
C ARG A 23 19.83 0.74 -6.59
N ALA A 24 18.94 1.19 -5.72
CA ALA A 24 17.91 2.18 -6.05
C ALA A 24 18.51 3.59 -6.01
N PHE A 25 19.17 4.00 -7.09
CA PHE A 25 19.63 5.39 -7.24
C PHE A 25 18.47 6.31 -7.54
N CYS A 26 18.47 7.50 -6.93
CA CYS A 26 17.43 8.52 -7.07
C CYS A 26 17.10 8.82 -8.54
N SER A 27 18.11 9.09 -9.37
CA SER A 27 17.94 9.35 -10.81
C SER A 27 17.27 8.20 -11.55
N LEU A 28 17.65 6.96 -11.25
CA LEU A 28 17.07 5.78 -11.87
C LEU A 28 15.61 5.60 -11.47
N ILE A 29 15.29 5.75 -10.19
CA ILE A 29 13.91 5.60 -9.69
C ILE A 29 12.99 6.68 -10.26
N TRP A 30 13.40 7.94 -10.24
CA TRP A 30 12.59 9.03 -10.78
C TRP A 30 12.44 8.95 -12.30
N ASN A 31 13.44 8.43 -13.03
CA ASN A 31 13.27 8.13 -14.44
C ASN A 31 12.18 7.09 -14.68
N GLN A 32 12.13 6.01 -13.88
CA GLN A 32 11.05 5.03 -13.99
C GLN A 32 9.69 5.63 -13.63
N PHE A 33 9.64 6.46 -12.59
CA PHE A 33 8.41 7.16 -12.22
C PHE A 33 7.89 8.05 -13.36
N ASN A 34 8.77 8.81 -14.01
CA ASN A 34 8.42 9.65 -15.16
C ASN A 34 7.96 8.84 -16.39
N LEU A 35 8.33 7.56 -16.49
CA LEU A 35 7.84 6.63 -17.50
C LEU A 35 6.47 6.02 -17.16
N GLY A 36 5.82 6.47 -16.08
CA GLY A 36 4.48 6.02 -15.66
C GLY A 36 4.48 4.88 -14.65
N TYR A 37 5.66 4.43 -14.18
CA TYR A 37 5.71 3.47 -13.08
C TYR A 37 5.36 4.14 -11.76
N SER A 38 4.72 3.40 -10.88
CA SER A 38 4.58 3.77 -9.47
C SER A 38 5.70 3.13 -8.65
N LEU A 39 5.95 3.67 -7.47
CA LEU A 39 7.04 3.26 -6.60
C LEU A 39 6.47 2.84 -5.25
N ARG A 40 6.97 1.74 -4.69
CA ARG A 40 6.73 1.36 -3.31
C ARG A 40 8.06 1.22 -2.58
N ILE A 41 8.16 1.87 -1.44
CA ILE A 41 9.26 1.70 -0.49
C ILE A 41 8.78 0.79 0.63
N ASN A 42 9.46 -0.34 0.79
CA ASN A 42 9.16 -1.33 1.82
C ASN A 42 9.88 -0.96 3.12
N GLY A 43 9.17 -0.94 4.24
CA GLY A 43 9.73 -0.61 5.56
C GLY A 43 10.43 0.76 5.61
N PRO A 44 9.75 1.87 5.25
CA PRO A 44 10.30 3.22 5.29
C PRO A 44 10.79 3.65 6.69
N GLU A 45 10.29 3.03 7.77
CA GLU A 45 10.74 3.26 9.14
C GLU A 45 12.24 2.99 9.34
N ARG A 46 12.82 2.09 8.54
CA ARG A 46 14.27 1.81 8.55
C ARG A 46 15.12 3.02 8.15
N PHE A 47 14.50 4.03 7.55
CA PHE A 47 15.16 5.25 7.06
C PHE A 47 14.65 6.52 7.74
N SER A 48 13.68 6.42 8.65
CA SER A 48 13.06 7.56 9.34
C SER A 48 12.86 7.25 10.83
N HIS A 49 13.67 7.86 11.69
CA HIS A 49 13.64 7.62 13.14
C HIS A 49 12.28 7.94 13.76
N ARG A 50 11.66 9.06 13.34
CA ARG A 50 10.33 9.46 13.81
C ARG A 50 9.26 8.45 13.41
N LEU A 51 9.35 7.90 12.19
CA LEU A 51 8.39 6.89 11.75
C LEU A 51 8.60 5.58 12.53
N ALA A 52 9.86 5.19 12.78
CA ALA A 52 10.17 4.02 13.60
C ALA A 52 9.58 4.13 15.00
N GLU A 53 9.78 5.26 15.69
CA GLU A 53 9.20 5.51 17.01
C GLU A 53 7.67 5.42 17.00
N THR A 54 7.01 6.11 16.07
CA THR A 54 5.55 6.08 15.95
C THR A 54 5.02 4.66 15.69
N LEU A 55 5.66 3.92 14.80
CA LEU A 55 5.25 2.56 14.48
C LEU A 55 5.53 1.59 15.64
N SER A 56 6.63 1.74 16.39
CA SER A 56 6.88 0.94 17.58
C SER A 56 5.79 1.12 18.64
N LEU A 57 5.36 2.36 18.90
CA LEU A 57 4.25 2.64 19.81
C LEU A 57 2.93 2.06 19.30
N LEU A 58 2.67 2.18 18.01
CA LEU A 58 1.47 1.61 17.39
C LEU A 58 1.45 0.08 17.49
N GLN A 59 2.62 -0.56 17.32
CA GLN A 59 2.77 -2.01 17.45
C GLN A 59 2.44 -2.50 18.86
N GLU A 60 2.87 -1.75 19.89
CA GLU A 60 2.52 -2.02 21.28
C GLU A 60 1.00 -1.93 21.51
N PHE A 61 0.36 -0.90 20.96
CA PHE A 61 -1.09 -0.70 21.12
C PHE A 61 -1.95 -1.72 20.37
N ILE A 62 -1.55 -2.12 19.17
CA ILE A 62 -2.28 -3.09 18.35
C ILE A 62 -2.01 -4.55 18.80
N HIS A 63 -0.96 -4.76 19.61
CA HIS A 63 -0.53 -6.07 20.08
C HIS A 63 -0.23 -7.08 18.95
N GLY A 64 0.32 -6.61 17.83
CA GLY A 64 0.56 -7.49 16.69
C GLY A 64 1.70 -7.02 15.79
N PRO A 65 2.24 -7.91 14.95
CA PRO A 65 3.29 -7.54 14.01
C PRO A 65 2.72 -6.58 12.97
N ILE A 66 3.42 -5.47 12.78
CA ILE A 66 3.08 -4.47 11.77
C ILE A 66 4.13 -4.44 10.66
N SER A 67 3.70 -4.02 9.47
CA SER A 67 4.60 -3.64 8.37
C SER A 67 4.16 -2.31 7.81
N SER A 68 5.09 -1.56 7.21
CA SER A 68 4.73 -0.30 6.57
C SER A 68 5.31 -0.17 5.17
N TYR A 69 4.61 0.59 4.33
CA TYR A 69 4.93 0.82 2.93
C TYR A 69 4.65 2.27 2.58
N LEU A 70 5.61 2.94 1.94
CA LEU A 70 5.41 4.27 1.38
C LEU A 70 5.24 4.13 -0.13
N VAL A 71 4.06 4.46 -0.64
CA VAL A 71 3.68 4.32 -2.05
C VAL A 71 3.64 5.69 -2.69
N PHE A 72 4.33 5.84 -3.81
CA PHE A 72 4.19 6.96 -4.74
C PHE A 72 3.48 6.45 -5.97
N ALA A 73 2.20 6.74 -6.06
CA ALA A 73 1.34 6.38 -7.18
C ALA A 73 1.43 7.46 -8.27
N ASN A 74 1.78 7.04 -9.48
CA ASN A 74 1.72 7.87 -10.68
C ASN A 74 0.25 8.10 -11.10
N SER A 75 -0.06 9.16 -11.83
CA SER A 75 -1.42 9.42 -12.35
C SER A 75 -2.01 8.28 -13.17
N SER A 76 -1.18 7.46 -13.81
CA SER A 76 -1.62 6.27 -14.55
C SER A 76 -1.81 5.02 -13.68
N PHE A 77 -1.59 5.10 -12.37
CA PHE A 77 -1.66 3.94 -11.48
C PHE A 77 -3.10 3.47 -11.27
N LYS A 78 -3.32 2.18 -11.49
CA LYS A 78 -4.54 1.47 -11.14
C LYS A 78 -4.20 0.06 -10.65
N GLY A 79 -4.71 -0.32 -9.48
CA GLY A 79 -4.47 -1.65 -8.93
C GLY A 79 -4.56 -1.70 -7.41
N HIS A 80 -3.61 -2.40 -6.79
CA HIS A 80 -3.52 -2.55 -5.33
C HIS A 80 -2.24 -1.89 -4.82
N LEU A 81 -2.32 -1.12 -3.74
CA LEU A 81 -1.16 -0.43 -3.14
C LEU A 81 -0.09 -1.42 -2.64
N LEU A 82 -0.52 -2.59 -2.19
CA LEU A 82 0.35 -3.63 -1.62
C LEU A 82 0.72 -4.73 -2.64
N GLY A 83 0.42 -4.52 -3.92
CA GLY A 83 0.72 -5.47 -5.00
C GLY A 83 -0.29 -6.62 -5.11
N LYS A 84 -0.20 -7.41 -6.18
CA LYS A 84 -0.92 -8.68 -6.30
C LYS A 84 -0.18 -9.69 -5.41
N SER A 85 -0.88 -10.44 -4.56
CA SER A 85 -0.37 -11.53 -3.70
C SER A 85 0.00 -11.13 -2.27
N SER A 86 -1.02 -11.03 -1.41
CA SER A 86 -1.11 -12.00 -0.31
C SER A 86 -2.52 -11.98 0.28
N PRO A 87 -3.22 -13.14 0.37
CA PRO A 87 -4.49 -13.25 1.10
C PRO A 87 -4.35 -12.99 2.62
N LEU A 88 -3.13 -12.72 3.09
CA LEU A 88 -2.76 -12.61 4.51
C LEU A 88 -2.40 -11.18 4.92
N MET A 89 -2.82 -10.15 4.18
CA MET A 89 -2.40 -8.77 4.48
C MET A 89 -3.04 -8.20 5.75
N GLY A 90 -3.81 -8.96 6.53
CA GLY A 90 -4.40 -8.46 7.78
C GLY A 90 -5.24 -7.19 7.59
N ASP A 91 -5.25 -6.31 8.58
CA ASP A 91 -5.91 -4.99 8.49
C ASP A 91 -4.94 -3.94 7.91
N ILE A 92 -5.46 -2.98 7.14
CA ILE A 92 -4.65 -1.96 6.48
C ILE A 92 -5.13 -0.56 6.90
N PHE A 93 -4.19 0.30 7.29
CA PHE A 93 -4.40 1.72 7.46
C PHE A 93 -3.69 2.46 6.32
N VAL A 94 -4.44 3.24 5.55
CA VAL A 94 -3.92 4.06 4.45
C VAL A 94 -3.97 5.51 4.87
N VAL A 95 -2.81 6.13 5.07
CA VAL A 95 -2.67 7.56 5.38
C VAL A 95 -2.30 8.29 4.10
N GLN A 96 -3.18 9.18 3.63
CA GLN A 96 -2.97 9.95 2.42
C GLN A 96 -2.07 11.16 2.71
N LEU A 97 -0.87 11.18 2.13
CA LEU A 97 0.13 12.22 2.38
C LEU A 97 0.08 13.34 1.35
N GLU A 98 -0.04 13.01 0.06
CA GLU A 98 -0.06 13.99 -1.03
C GLU A 98 -1.04 13.58 -2.13
N GLY A 99 -1.64 14.56 -2.83
CA GLY A 99 -2.53 14.29 -3.96
C GLY A 99 -3.88 13.69 -3.55
N THR A 100 -4.57 13.06 -4.51
CA THR A 100 -5.90 12.48 -4.30
C THR A 100 -5.96 11.05 -4.84
N LEU A 101 -6.43 10.13 -4.00
CA LEU A 101 -6.57 8.71 -4.32
C LEU A 101 -8.05 8.30 -4.27
N GLU A 102 -8.52 7.65 -5.33
CA GLU A 102 -9.84 7.04 -5.38
C GLU A 102 -9.71 5.56 -5.01
N VAL A 103 -10.51 5.12 -4.04
CA VAL A 103 -10.49 3.76 -3.49
C VAL A 103 -11.87 3.15 -3.69
N SER A 104 -11.92 2.03 -4.40
CA SER A 104 -13.10 1.18 -4.52
C SER A 104 -12.95 0.00 -3.57
N ILE A 105 -13.88 -0.13 -2.63
CA ILE A 105 -13.89 -1.15 -1.57
C ILE A 105 -15.04 -2.11 -1.84
N LYS A 106 -14.80 -3.39 -1.60
CA LYS A 106 -15.79 -4.46 -1.71
C LYS A 106 -15.76 -5.32 -0.45
N LYS A 107 -16.94 -5.50 0.13
CA LYS A 107 -17.14 -6.27 1.36
C LYS A 107 -16.97 -7.77 1.08
N PRO A 108 -16.52 -8.57 2.06
CA PRO A 108 -16.47 -10.02 1.91
C PRO A 108 -17.89 -10.59 1.72
N PRO A 109 -18.02 -11.75 1.03
CA PRO A 109 -19.30 -12.39 0.81
C PRO A 109 -19.97 -12.75 2.16
N GLY A 110 -21.26 -12.45 2.29
CA GLY A 110 -22.05 -12.70 3.51
C GLY A 110 -22.37 -11.46 4.35
N CYS A 111 -21.90 -10.26 3.97
CA CYS A 111 -22.42 -8.99 4.50
C CYS A 111 -23.68 -8.55 3.74
N ASN A 112 -24.76 -8.21 4.46
CA ASN A 112 -26.10 -7.93 3.90
C ASN A 112 -26.32 -6.50 3.36
N GLU A 113 -25.25 -5.72 3.17
CA GLU A 113 -25.32 -4.33 2.70
C GLU A 113 -24.58 -4.16 1.37
N ALA A 114 -24.84 -3.03 0.68
CA ALA A 114 -24.38 -2.73 -0.67
C ALA A 114 -22.95 -3.23 -1.00
N GLU A 115 -22.83 -3.87 -2.17
CA GLU A 115 -21.69 -4.71 -2.57
C GLU A 115 -20.37 -3.96 -2.78
N SER A 116 -20.38 -2.63 -2.95
CA SER A 116 -19.17 -1.84 -3.13
C SER A 116 -19.34 -0.38 -2.70
N GLU A 117 -18.31 0.18 -2.06
CA GLU A 117 -18.23 1.57 -1.62
C GLU A 117 -17.05 2.26 -2.32
N ASN A 118 -17.24 3.51 -2.75
CA ASN A 118 -16.18 4.31 -3.35
C ASN A 118 -15.86 5.50 -2.45
N VAL A 119 -14.59 5.67 -2.12
CA VAL A 119 -14.10 6.74 -1.25
C VAL A 119 -12.99 7.50 -1.98
N SER A 120 -12.98 8.82 -1.82
CA SER A 120 -11.89 9.68 -2.32
C SER A 120 -11.11 10.21 -1.12
N LEU A 121 -9.81 9.94 -1.09
CA LEU A 121 -8.90 10.37 -0.03
C LEU A 121 -8.10 11.58 -0.51
N VAL A 122 -8.08 12.64 0.29
CA VAL A 122 -7.21 13.81 0.11
C VAL A 122 -6.12 13.84 1.18
N SER A 123 -5.09 14.66 0.99
CA SER A 123 -3.99 14.80 1.95
C SER A 123 -4.49 15.07 3.37
N GLY A 124 -4.04 14.25 4.33
CA GLY A 124 -4.46 14.27 5.73
C GLY A 124 -5.50 13.21 6.09
N ASP A 125 -6.20 12.63 5.12
CA ASP A 125 -7.18 11.58 5.38
C ASP A 125 -6.53 10.26 5.79
N VAL A 126 -7.26 9.48 6.59
CA VAL A 126 -6.90 8.12 6.98
C VAL A 126 -8.06 7.18 6.67
N LEU A 127 -7.76 6.13 5.92
CA LEU A 127 -8.70 5.05 5.63
C LEU A 127 -8.27 3.78 6.36
N TYR A 128 -9.20 3.17 7.08
CA TYR A 128 -9.04 1.84 7.66
C TYR A 128 -9.77 0.81 6.80
N LEU A 129 -9.06 -0.23 6.39
CA LEU A 129 -9.57 -1.35 5.60
C LEU A 129 -9.41 -2.63 6.44
N PRO A 130 -10.52 -3.19 6.96
CA PRO A 130 -10.46 -4.43 7.72
C PRO A 130 -9.99 -5.61 6.88
N HIS A 131 -9.43 -6.62 7.54
CA HIS A 131 -9.07 -7.88 6.92
C HIS A 131 -10.25 -8.49 6.13
N LYS A 132 -9.95 -9.08 4.96
CA LYS A 132 -10.90 -9.63 3.97
C LYS A 132 -11.69 -8.62 3.14
N PHE A 133 -11.50 -7.31 3.33
CA PHE A 133 -12.07 -6.32 2.43
C PHE A 133 -11.22 -6.22 1.17
N GLU A 134 -11.83 -6.52 0.03
CA GLU A 134 -11.20 -6.30 -1.27
C GLU A 134 -11.18 -4.80 -1.54
N HIS A 135 -10.08 -4.30 -2.07
CA HIS A 135 -9.97 -2.90 -2.44
C HIS A 135 -9.14 -2.75 -3.71
N SER A 136 -9.47 -1.78 -4.54
CA SER A 136 -8.65 -1.33 -5.65
C SER A 136 -8.54 0.18 -5.60
N VAL A 137 -7.43 0.70 -6.13
CA VAL A 137 -7.14 2.13 -6.07
C VAL A 137 -6.78 2.66 -7.45
N GLN A 138 -7.05 3.93 -7.67
CA GLN A 138 -6.55 4.70 -8.80
C GLN A 138 -6.27 6.14 -8.37
N VAL A 139 -5.28 6.77 -8.99
CA VAL A 139 -5.04 8.20 -8.76
C VAL A 139 -6.14 9.02 -9.43
N SER A 140 -6.70 10.01 -8.73
CA SER A 140 -7.77 10.83 -9.29
C SER A 140 -7.27 11.65 -10.49
N SER A 141 -8.14 11.86 -11.49
CA SER A 141 -7.82 12.65 -12.69
C SER A 141 -7.45 14.10 -12.41
N LYS A 142 -7.75 14.59 -11.20
CA LYS A 142 -7.39 15.94 -10.72
C LYS A 142 -5.97 16.03 -10.15
N SER A 143 -5.26 14.92 -10.06
CA SER A 143 -3.94 14.83 -9.42
C SER A 143 -2.91 14.19 -10.36
N ASN A 144 -1.70 14.75 -10.39
CA ASN A 144 -0.60 14.20 -11.19
C ASN A 144 0.06 12.98 -10.53
N HIS A 145 -0.09 12.85 -9.21
CA HIS A 145 0.44 11.77 -8.41
C HIS A 145 -0.32 11.70 -7.10
N ALA A 146 -0.14 10.61 -6.36
CA ALA A 146 -0.60 10.50 -4.99
C ALA A 146 0.43 9.77 -4.14
N VAL A 147 0.58 10.16 -2.88
CA VAL A 147 1.52 9.53 -1.94
C VAL A 147 0.77 9.01 -0.73
N GLN A 148 1.00 7.76 -0.36
CA GLN A 148 0.37 7.10 0.78
C GLN A 148 1.37 6.39 1.66
N LEU A 149 1.20 6.51 2.97
CA LEU A 149 1.77 5.57 3.93
C LEU A 149 0.73 4.50 4.24
N CYS A 150 1.04 3.26 3.89
CA CYS A 150 0.22 2.10 4.24
C CYS A 150 0.86 1.41 5.45
N ILE A 151 0.07 1.17 6.49
CA ILE A 151 0.46 0.41 7.68
C ILE A 151 -0.41 -0.84 7.71
N VAL A 152 0.21 -1.99 7.90
CA VAL A 152 -0.44 -3.28 7.84
C VAL A 152 -0.32 -3.96 9.19
N ASN A 153 -1.43 -4.32 9.81
CA ASN A 153 -1.49 -5.16 11.01
C ASN A 153 -1.77 -6.60 10.60
N HIS A 154 -0.80 -7.49 10.76
CA HIS A 154 -0.93 -8.88 10.30
C HIS A 154 -1.66 -9.79 11.30
N MET A 155 -1.99 -9.32 12.51
CA MET A 155 -2.59 -10.16 13.55
C MET A 155 -3.88 -10.88 13.10
N PRO A 156 -4.85 -10.22 12.43
CA PRO A 156 -6.06 -10.91 11.98
C PRO A 156 -5.78 -12.07 11.02
N ALA A 157 -4.84 -11.87 10.09
CA ALA A 157 -4.47 -12.92 9.13
C ALA A 157 -3.75 -14.10 9.80
N ILE A 158 -2.89 -13.83 10.79
CA ILE A 158 -2.21 -14.87 11.59
C ILE A 158 -3.24 -15.72 12.36
N LEU A 159 -4.26 -15.08 12.94
CA LEU A 159 -5.32 -15.79 13.66
C LEU A 159 -6.14 -16.70 12.75
N ASP A 160 -6.50 -16.23 11.55
CA ASP A 160 -7.21 -17.05 10.57
C ASP A 160 -6.39 -18.28 10.15
N GLU A 161 -5.09 -18.14 9.91
CA GLU A 161 -4.22 -19.30 9.62
C GLU A 161 -4.16 -20.29 10.79
N HIS A 162 -4.16 -19.79 12.02
CA HIS A 162 -4.11 -20.64 13.20
C HIS A 162 -5.41 -21.43 13.37
N LEU A 163 -6.56 -20.76 13.19
CA LEU A 163 -7.88 -21.38 13.26
C LEU A 163 -8.11 -22.40 12.14
N ALA A 164 -7.60 -22.14 10.93
CA ALA A 164 -7.73 -23.07 9.80
C ALA A 164 -6.94 -24.38 9.96
N ARG A 165 -6.02 -24.46 10.94
CA ARG A 165 -5.20 -25.65 11.23
C ARG A 165 -5.73 -26.49 12.39
N LEU A 166 -6.76 -26.02 13.09
CA LEU A 166 -7.46 -26.74 14.16
C LEU A 166 -8.60 -27.57 13.57
#